data_AF-A0A7J6MVB2-F1
#
_entry.id   AF-A0A7J6MVB2-F1
#
_cell.length_a   1.000
_cell.length_b   1.000
_cell.length_c   1.000
_cell.angle_alpha   90.00
_cell.angle_beta   90.00
_cell.angle_gamma   90.00
#
_symmetry.space_group_name_H-M   'P 1'
#
loop_
_entity.id
_entity.type
_entity.pdbx_description
1 polymer ?
#
loop_
_entity_poly.entity_id
_entity_poly.type
_entity_poly.pdbx_seq_one_letter_code
_entity_poly.pdbx_strand_id
1 'polypeptide(L)'
;MPSASTSAAPTLPAGLSCLALRRELGESKHLDSLEESLINLERYVIDQNVPLETSPAFTGRDSIPLRFKALFSENAPDQPRLLVPDVLRAAIAMEDSEVINGLVQSRDPQLLLLRNRLLVKYNEVRGPLAAYVSGNTSKIAVKCISEMWQAWVEFEKTWLYEEESHIVASFQPLVDVLLAVEPFLRSRGRERVLPHPRSEKQKVNSVMMLEAICSALPRLTAVLVPAVDRCLIFDPVLLLLAEHVQGRLRGTITPADQDEIRLAHTIAEECCDVAVAPLDRPMSTGSVWSQSGQPAFIAKALCCSPLMSPQDSRLVTSLAGLSQADFTQLRSAGVDLIGCCRKRSALEEYALKAVGHIASRGTQGKRGSLAQSSVGAHRADNLTAGLLRRFDQLLDVLLSMKSTLEHIPTDLSTHPRLPAAVVAFNTAYKRAARLYMEPDNLL
;
A
#
# COMPACT_ATOMS: atom_id res chain seq x y z
N MET A 1 26.65 -1.15 -38.43
CA MET A 1 25.58 -1.19 -37.42
C MET A 1 24.32 -1.67 -38.09
N PRO A 2 23.73 -2.81 -37.69
CA PRO A 2 22.51 -3.30 -38.32
C PRO A 2 21.33 -2.45 -37.86
N SER A 3 20.57 -1.94 -38.82
CA SER A 3 19.34 -1.19 -38.66
C SER A 3 18.26 -2.09 -38.04
N ALA A 4 17.77 -1.73 -36.85
CA ALA A 4 16.63 -2.40 -36.23
C ALA A 4 15.40 -2.22 -37.13
N SER A 5 14.89 -3.32 -37.69
CA SER A 5 13.63 -3.35 -38.41
C SER A 5 12.49 -3.09 -37.43
N THR A 6 11.91 -1.89 -37.50
CA THR A 6 10.64 -1.55 -36.86
C THR A 6 9.54 -2.41 -37.48
N SER A 7 9.23 -3.52 -36.81
CA SER A 7 8.06 -4.35 -37.07
C SER A 7 6.81 -3.47 -37.02
N ALA A 8 6.10 -3.36 -38.14
CA ALA A 8 4.84 -2.63 -38.21
C ALA A 8 3.82 -3.27 -37.25
N ALA A 9 3.21 -2.45 -36.39
CA ALA A 9 2.21 -2.91 -35.44
C ALA A 9 1.07 -3.64 -36.19
N PRO A 10 0.63 -4.83 -35.73
CA PRO A 10 -0.40 -5.60 -36.41
C PRO A 10 -1.71 -4.82 -36.48
N THR A 11 -2.17 -4.54 -37.70
CA THR A 11 -3.48 -3.92 -37.96
C THR A 11 -4.58 -4.93 -37.65
N LEU A 12 -5.42 -4.62 -36.67
CA LEU A 12 -6.57 -5.44 -36.28
C LEU A 12 -7.55 -5.60 -37.46
N PRO A 13 -8.24 -6.75 -37.61
CA PRO A 13 -9.24 -6.95 -38.64
C PRO A 13 -10.34 -5.87 -38.52
N ALA A 14 -10.67 -5.26 -39.66
CA ALA A 14 -11.60 -4.14 -39.73
C ALA A 14 -13.01 -4.56 -39.27
N GLY A 15 -13.42 -4.17 -38.06
CA GLY A 15 -14.83 -4.20 -37.66
C GLY A 15 -15.12 -4.39 -36.18
N LEU A 16 -14.27 -5.11 -35.43
CA LEU A 16 -14.52 -5.37 -34.00
C LEU A 16 -13.43 -4.73 -33.15
N SER A 17 -13.85 -3.79 -32.28
CA SER A 17 -12.97 -3.32 -31.20
C SER A 17 -12.61 -4.49 -30.29
N CYS A 18 -11.39 -4.51 -29.75
CA CYS A 18 -10.99 -5.54 -28.77
C CYS A 18 -11.95 -5.60 -27.57
N LEU A 19 -12.60 -4.48 -27.21
CA LEU A 19 -13.63 -4.43 -26.19
C LEU A 19 -14.89 -5.21 -26.57
N ALA A 20 -15.32 -5.14 -27.83
CA ALA A 20 -16.45 -5.92 -28.32
C ALA A 20 -16.14 -7.42 -28.29
N LEU A 21 -14.93 -7.80 -28.71
CA LEU A 21 -14.48 -9.19 -28.66
C LEU A 21 -14.38 -9.71 -27.21
N ARG A 22 -13.88 -8.90 -26.28
CA ARG A 22 -13.87 -9.24 -24.84
C ARG A 22 -15.28 -9.46 -24.30
N ARG A 23 -16.23 -8.59 -24.68
CA ARG A 23 -17.62 -8.71 -24.26
C ARG A 23 -18.26 -9.99 -24.79
N GLU A 24 -18.03 -10.30 -26.07
CA GLU A 24 -18.51 -11.52 -26.70
C GLU A 24 -17.92 -12.76 -26.02
N LEU A 25 -16.59 -12.83 -25.85
CA LEU A 25 -15.94 -13.97 -25.20
C LEU A 25 -16.27 -14.10 -23.70
N GLY A 26 -16.62 -12.99 -23.05
CA GLY A 26 -17.07 -12.93 -21.67
C GLY A 26 -18.52 -13.36 -21.45
N GLU A 27 -19.29 -13.62 -22.51
CA GLU A 27 -20.64 -14.18 -22.37
C GLU A 27 -20.57 -15.58 -21.72
N SER A 28 -21.45 -15.86 -20.75
CA SER A 28 -21.32 -17.06 -19.89
C SER A 28 -21.24 -18.36 -20.71
N LYS A 29 -22.02 -18.45 -21.80
CA LYS A 29 -22.02 -19.63 -22.69
C LYS A 29 -20.64 -19.96 -23.22
N HIS A 30 -19.81 -18.95 -23.49
CA HIS A 30 -18.45 -19.16 -23.99
C HIS A 30 -17.49 -19.55 -22.88
N LEU A 31 -17.60 -18.92 -21.72
CA LEU A 31 -16.80 -19.26 -20.53
C LEU A 31 -17.06 -20.70 -20.06
N ASP A 32 -18.31 -21.16 -20.13
CA ASP A 32 -18.70 -22.53 -19.75
C ASP A 32 -18.10 -23.57 -20.72
N SER A 33 -18.07 -23.27 -22.02
CA SER A 33 -17.51 -24.15 -23.06
C SER A 33 -15.99 -24.02 -23.27
N LEU A 34 -15.36 -23.05 -22.58
CA LEU A 34 -13.97 -22.67 -22.81
C LEU A 34 -13.03 -23.82 -22.52
N GLU A 35 -13.25 -24.50 -21.39
CA GLU A 35 -12.42 -25.60 -20.96
C GLU A 35 -12.46 -26.76 -21.95
N GLU A 36 -13.65 -27.17 -22.38
CA GLU A 36 -13.83 -28.21 -23.39
C GLU A 36 -13.16 -27.83 -24.72
N SER A 37 -13.29 -26.57 -25.12
CA SER A 37 -12.64 -26.06 -26.33
C SER A 37 -11.11 -26.16 -26.23
N LEU A 38 -10.52 -25.77 -25.10
CA LEU A 38 -9.07 -25.85 -24.91
C LEU A 38 -8.60 -27.31 -24.86
N ILE A 39 -9.34 -28.20 -24.20
CA ILE A 39 -9.05 -29.65 -24.20
C ILE A 39 -9.07 -30.21 -25.63
N ASN A 40 -10.05 -29.83 -26.44
CA ASN A 40 -10.12 -30.27 -27.83
C ASN A 40 -8.98 -29.71 -28.69
N LEU A 41 -8.55 -28.47 -28.41
CA LEU A 41 -7.39 -27.87 -29.07
C LEU A 41 -6.09 -28.58 -28.70
N GLU A 42 -5.89 -28.91 -27.42
CA GLU A 42 -4.76 -29.70 -26.94
C GLU A 42 -4.72 -31.09 -27.60
N ARG A 43 -5.86 -31.79 -27.64
CA ARG A 43 -5.98 -33.07 -28.34
C ARG A 43 -5.60 -32.95 -29.81
N TYR A 44 -6.11 -31.94 -30.51
CA TYR A 44 -5.75 -31.70 -31.90
C TYR A 44 -4.24 -31.48 -32.09
N VAL A 45 -3.62 -30.69 -31.22
CA VAL A 45 -2.17 -30.43 -31.24
C VAL A 45 -1.37 -31.73 -31.08
N ILE A 46 -1.78 -32.59 -30.14
CA ILE A 46 -1.15 -33.88 -29.88
C ILE A 46 -1.35 -34.84 -31.06
N ASP A 47 -2.58 -35.00 -31.52
CA ASP A 47 -2.95 -35.94 -32.59
C ASP A 47 -2.28 -35.59 -33.93
N GLN A 48 -2.15 -34.30 -34.23
CA GLN A 48 -1.52 -33.83 -35.46
C GLN A 48 0.00 -33.65 -35.31
N ASN A 49 0.57 -33.98 -34.14
CA ASN A 49 1.97 -33.77 -33.80
C ASN A 49 2.45 -32.37 -34.22
N VAL A 50 1.64 -31.35 -33.91
CA VAL A 50 1.95 -29.97 -34.26
C VAL A 50 3.24 -29.62 -33.51
N PRO A 51 4.31 -29.19 -34.20
CA PRO A 51 5.52 -28.75 -33.55
C PRO A 51 5.23 -27.40 -32.87
N LEU A 52 4.61 -27.46 -31.70
CA LEU A 52 4.75 -26.40 -30.73
C LEU A 52 6.23 -26.46 -30.36
N GLU A 53 7.03 -25.53 -30.88
CA GLU A 53 8.38 -25.34 -30.38
C GLU A 53 8.29 -25.47 -28.86
N THR A 54 9.08 -26.37 -28.29
CA THR A 54 9.21 -26.55 -26.84
C THR A 54 9.75 -25.23 -26.31
N SER A 55 8.84 -24.28 -26.16
CA SER A 55 9.16 -22.92 -25.80
C SER A 55 9.74 -23.01 -24.41
N PRO A 56 10.80 -22.23 -24.10
CA PRO A 56 11.33 -22.12 -22.75
C PRO A 56 10.28 -21.72 -21.71
N ALA A 57 9.03 -21.45 -22.10
CA ALA A 57 7.88 -21.39 -21.21
C ALA A 57 7.61 -22.70 -20.45
N PHE A 58 7.78 -23.87 -21.06
CA PHE A 58 7.49 -25.15 -20.38
C PHE A 58 8.57 -25.48 -19.34
N THR A 59 9.85 -25.23 -19.65
CA THR A 59 10.97 -25.32 -18.69
C THR A 59 11.05 -24.10 -17.76
N GLY A 60 10.48 -22.97 -18.17
CA GLY A 60 10.38 -21.74 -17.40
C GLY A 60 9.22 -21.74 -16.41
N ARG A 61 8.31 -22.72 -16.43
CA ARG A 61 7.28 -22.86 -15.39
C ARG A 61 7.88 -23.13 -14.01
N ASP A 62 9.10 -23.67 -13.96
CA ASP A 62 9.87 -23.79 -12.70
C ASP A 62 10.25 -22.43 -12.11
N SER A 63 10.38 -21.40 -12.96
CA SER A 63 10.61 -20.01 -12.53
C SER A 63 9.33 -19.24 -12.22
N ILE A 64 8.15 -19.85 -12.36
CA ILE A 64 6.89 -19.21 -11.97
C ILE A 64 6.88 -19.03 -10.45
N PRO A 65 6.53 -17.83 -9.95
CA PRO A 65 6.40 -17.58 -8.53
C PRO A 65 5.53 -18.64 -7.85
N LEU A 66 5.98 -19.13 -6.69
CA LEU A 66 5.31 -20.19 -5.92
C LEU A 66 3.79 -19.98 -5.79
N ARG A 67 3.35 -18.72 -5.64
CA ARG A 67 1.94 -18.34 -5.51
C ARG A 67 1.06 -18.71 -6.71
N PHE A 68 1.62 -18.76 -7.92
CA PHE A 68 0.87 -19.09 -9.14
C PHE A 68 0.97 -20.57 -9.49
N LYS A 69 1.80 -21.36 -8.78
CA LYS A 69 1.90 -22.81 -9.03
C LYS A 69 0.57 -23.53 -8.88
N ALA A 70 -0.32 -23.03 -8.01
CA ALA A 70 -1.68 -23.54 -7.85
C ALA A 70 -2.46 -23.60 -9.18
N LEU A 71 -2.33 -22.57 -10.03
CA LEU A 71 -2.97 -22.51 -11.36
C LEU A 71 -2.54 -23.66 -12.27
N PHE A 72 -1.35 -24.22 -12.03
CA PHE A 72 -0.76 -25.28 -12.84
C PHE A 72 -0.83 -26.66 -12.16
N SER A 73 -1.03 -26.72 -10.84
CA SER A 73 -0.99 -27.97 -10.07
C SER A 73 -2.34 -28.67 -9.93
N GLU A 74 -3.47 -27.97 -10.07
CA GLU A 74 -4.79 -28.58 -9.91
C GLU A 74 -5.18 -29.51 -11.08
N ASN A 75 -4.51 -29.39 -12.21
CA ASN A 75 -4.76 -30.22 -13.39
C ASN A 75 -3.81 -31.42 -13.43
N ALA A 76 -4.19 -32.50 -12.73
CA ALA A 76 -3.60 -33.84 -12.78
C ALA A 76 -2.06 -33.92 -12.73
N PRO A 77 -1.44 -34.40 -11.63
CA PRO A 77 0.03 -34.47 -11.50
C PRO A 77 0.72 -35.27 -12.61
N ASP A 78 -0.02 -36.14 -13.31
CA ASP A 78 0.49 -37.02 -14.35
C ASP A 78 0.43 -36.43 -15.76
N GLN A 79 -0.33 -35.35 -16.01
CA GLN A 79 -0.46 -34.70 -17.33
C GLN A 79 -0.64 -33.18 -17.21
N PRO A 80 0.47 -32.41 -17.19
CA PRO A 80 0.39 -30.95 -17.16
C PRO A 80 -0.31 -30.43 -18.42
N ARG A 81 -1.40 -29.67 -18.23
CA ARG A 81 -2.10 -29.00 -19.34
C ARG A 81 -1.19 -27.98 -20.02
N LEU A 82 -1.23 -27.96 -21.34
CA LEU A 82 -0.51 -26.98 -22.17
C LEU A 82 -1.19 -25.61 -22.06
N LEU A 83 -2.52 -25.60 -22.19
CA LEU A 83 -3.39 -24.44 -22.24
C LEU A 83 -4.27 -24.38 -20.98
N VAL A 84 -3.77 -23.72 -19.94
CA VAL A 84 -4.51 -23.54 -18.68
C VAL A 84 -5.70 -22.59 -18.89
N PRO A 85 -6.96 -23.03 -18.72
CA PRO A 85 -8.13 -22.19 -19.00
C PRO A 85 -8.13 -20.84 -18.28
N ASP A 86 -7.55 -20.78 -17.08
CA ASP A 86 -7.51 -19.57 -16.26
C ASP A 86 -6.67 -18.44 -16.86
N VAL A 87 -5.66 -18.75 -17.67
CA VAL A 87 -4.88 -17.72 -18.39
C VAL A 87 -5.77 -16.98 -19.39
N LEU A 88 -6.60 -17.71 -20.14
CA LEU A 88 -7.51 -17.10 -21.11
C LEU A 88 -8.68 -16.40 -20.41
N ARG A 89 -9.21 -16.96 -19.32
CA ARG A 89 -10.21 -16.28 -18.48
C ARG A 89 -9.67 -14.97 -17.92
N ALA A 90 -8.42 -14.97 -17.45
CA ALA A 90 -7.73 -13.76 -17.00
C ALA A 90 -7.60 -12.75 -18.15
N ALA A 91 -7.18 -13.16 -19.35
CA ALA A 91 -7.11 -12.27 -20.50
C ALA A 91 -8.46 -11.63 -20.87
N ILE A 92 -9.56 -12.38 -20.77
CA ILE A 92 -10.92 -11.89 -21.06
C ILE A 92 -11.36 -10.88 -19.98
N ALA A 93 -11.18 -11.24 -18.70
CA ALA A 93 -11.59 -10.43 -17.55
C ALA A 93 -10.71 -9.19 -17.31
N MET A 94 -9.44 -9.23 -17.71
CA MET A 94 -8.43 -8.19 -17.43
C MET A 94 -8.84 -6.81 -17.93
N GLU A 95 -9.11 -5.91 -16.99
CA GLU A 95 -9.32 -4.48 -17.23
C GLU A 95 -8.00 -3.73 -17.44
N ASP A 96 -8.07 -2.43 -17.72
CA ASP A 96 -6.89 -1.61 -17.96
C ASP A 96 -6.21 -1.16 -16.65
N SER A 97 -6.91 -1.32 -15.53
CA SER A 97 -6.42 -1.14 -14.17
C SER A 97 -7.03 -2.19 -13.25
N GLU A 98 -6.38 -2.45 -12.14
CA GLU A 98 -6.94 -3.28 -11.08
C GLU A 98 -6.89 -2.59 -9.73
N VAL A 99 -7.71 -3.10 -8.80
CA VAL A 99 -7.73 -2.61 -7.42
C VAL A 99 -7.29 -3.73 -6.50
N ILE A 100 -6.05 -3.66 -6.05
CA ILE A 100 -5.51 -4.58 -5.04
C ILE A 100 -5.36 -3.79 -3.75
N ASN A 101 -5.93 -4.28 -2.65
CA ASN A 101 -5.72 -3.66 -1.33
C ASN A 101 -6.13 -2.17 -1.29
N GLY A 102 -7.17 -1.80 -2.06
CA GLY A 102 -7.63 -0.41 -2.20
C GLY A 102 -6.70 0.51 -3.00
N LEU A 103 -5.59 -0.02 -3.54
CA LEU A 103 -4.68 0.69 -4.43
C LEU A 103 -5.08 0.41 -5.88
N VAL A 104 -5.28 1.48 -6.65
CA VAL A 104 -5.54 1.38 -8.09
C VAL A 104 -4.19 1.29 -8.80
N GLN A 105 -3.95 0.18 -9.49
CA GLN A 105 -2.74 -0.06 -10.27
C GLN A 105 -3.10 -0.14 -11.75
N SER A 106 -2.47 0.71 -12.56
CA SER A 106 -2.64 0.67 -14.02
C SER A 106 -1.79 -0.44 -14.61
N ARG A 107 -2.34 -1.17 -15.57
CA ARG A 107 -1.61 -2.23 -16.27
C ARG A 107 -0.61 -1.67 -17.29
N ASP A 108 0.46 -2.40 -17.55
CA ASP A 108 1.42 -2.06 -18.60
C ASP A 108 0.71 -2.05 -19.97
N PRO A 109 0.80 -0.96 -20.77
CA PRO A 109 0.29 -0.93 -22.13
C PRO A 109 0.72 -2.12 -22.99
N GLN A 110 1.93 -2.65 -22.80
CA GLN A 110 2.43 -3.83 -23.49
C GLN A 110 1.64 -5.09 -23.13
N LEU A 111 1.30 -5.30 -21.84
CA LEU A 111 0.46 -6.41 -21.42
C LEU A 111 -0.93 -6.32 -22.05
N LEU A 112 -1.52 -5.13 -22.10
CA LEU A 112 -2.82 -4.90 -22.74
C LEU A 112 -2.81 -5.19 -24.25
N LEU A 113 -1.70 -4.91 -24.93
CA LEU A 113 -1.50 -5.28 -26.34
C LEU A 113 -1.38 -6.80 -26.50
N LEU A 114 -0.63 -7.48 -25.64
CA LEU A 114 -0.50 -8.94 -25.65
C LEU A 114 -1.83 -9.64 -25.36
N ARG A 115 -2.61 -9.12 -24.40
CA ARG A 115 -3.99 -9.55 -24.11
C ARG A 115 -4.84 -9.50 -25.38
N ASN A 116 -4.85 -8.35 -26.05
CA ASN A 116 -5.66 -8.16 -27.26
C ASN A 116 -5.21 -9.11 -28.38
N ARG A 117 -3.89 -9.28 -28.57
CA ARG A 117 -3.32 -10.22 -29.55
C ARG A 117 -3.76 -11.66 -29.27
N LEU A 118 -3.70 -12.11 -28.01
CA LEU A 118 -4.15 -13.43 -27.59
C LEU A 118 -5.63 -13.66 -27.91
N LEU A 119 -6.50 -12.70 -27.55
CA LEU A 119 -7.94 -12.84 -27.78
C LEU A 119 -8.29 -12.92 -29.27
N VAL A 120 -7.63 -12.12 -30.11
CA VAL A 120 -7.81 -12.17 -31.57
C VAL A 120 -7.38 -13.53 -32.11
N LYS A 121 -6.21 -14.03 -31.70
CA LYS A 121 -5.69 -15.34 -32.15
C LYS A 121 -6.52 -16.51 -31.65
N TYR A 122 -7.04 -16.44 -30.43
CA TYR A 122 -7.99 -17.43 -29.94
C TYR A 122 -9.27 -17.44 -30.78
N ASN A 123 -9.81 -16.26 -31.11
CA ASN A 123 -11.02 -16.15 -31.92
C ASN A 123 -10.84 -16.71 -33.35
N GLU A 124 -9.66 -16.49 -33.95
CA GLU A 124 -9.29 -17.06 -35.26
C GLU A 124 -9.27 -18.61 -35.25
N VAL A 125 -8.86 -19.22 -34.14
CA VAL A 125 -8.76 -20.69 -34.01
C VAL A 125 -10.09 -21.33 -33.60
N ARG A 126 -10.92 -20.62 -32.82
CA ARG A 126 -12.16 -21.13 -32.24
C ARG A 126 -13.15 -21.65 -33.28
N GLY A 127 -13.39 -20.90 -34.36
CA GLY A 127 -14.31 -21.31 -35.44
C GLY A 127 -13.85 -22.60 -36.15
N PRO A 128 -12.61 -22.65 -36.68
CA PRO A 128 -12.02 -23.86 -37.24
C PRO A 128 -12.01 -25.06 -36.29
N LEU A 129 -11.78 -24.82 -35.00
CA LEU A 129 -11.80 -25.86 -33.98
C LEU A 129 -13.20 -26.46 -33.79
N ALA A 130 -14.24 -25.63 -33.71
CA ALA A 130 -15.62 -26.11 -33.64
C ALA A 130 -15.98 -26.92 -34.90
N ALA A 131 -15.55 -26.47 -36.08
CA ALA A 131 -15.73 -27.21 -37.34
C ALA A 131 -15.02 -28.57 -37.31
N TYR A 132 -13.81 -28.63 -36.75
CA TYR A 132 -13.07 -29.89 -36.60
C TYR A 132 -13.77 -30.86 -35.64
N VAL A 133 -14.19 -30.39 -34.46
CA VAL A 133 -14.90 -31.21 -33.47
C VAL A 133 -16.22 -31.74 -34.02
N SER A 134 -16.92 -30.95 -34.84
CA SER A 134 -18.16 -31.38 -35.52
C SER A 134 -17.93 -32.32 -36.73
N GLY A 135 -16.68 -32.58 -37.12
CA GLY A 135 -16.34 -33.38 -38.30
C GLY A 135 -16.53 -32.66 -39.64
N ASN A 136 -16.84 -31.36 -39.63
CA ASN A 136 -17.04 -30.55 -40.83
C ASN A 136 -15.73 -30.18 -41.53
N THR A 137 -14.62 -30.17 -40.80
CA THR A 137 -13.28 -29.95 -41.35
C THR A 137 -12.30 -30.99 -40.80
N SER A 138 -11.35 -31.42 -41.62
CA SER A 138 -10.34 -32.41 -41.19
C SER A 138 -9.07 -31.79 -40.65
N LYS A 139 -8.83 -30.49 -40.88
CA LYS A 139 -7.59 -29.79 -40.49
C LYS A 139 -7.83 -28.33 -40.14
N ILE A 140 -7.17 -27.89 -39.08
CA ILE A 140 -6.95 -26.49 -38.71
C ILE A 140 -5.56 -26.09 -39.25
N ALA A 141 -5.43 -24.88 -39.78
CA ALA A 141 -4.14 -24.40 -40.27
C ALA A 141 -3.11 -24.36 -39.14
N VAL A 142 -2.00 -25.12 -39.30
CA VAL A 142 -0.91 -25.22 -38.32
C VAL A 142 -0.36 -23.83 -37.94
N LYS A 143 -0.28 -22.92 -38.93
CA LYS A 143 0.15 -21.55 -38.72
C LYS A 143 -0.73 -20.79 -37.71
N CYS A 144 -2.05 -20.95 -37.77
CA CYS A 144 -2.97 -20.30 -36.82
C CYS A 144 -2.77 -20.79 -35.39
N ILE A 145 -2.54 -22.10 -35.21
CA ILE A 145 -2.28 -22.69 -33.90
C ILE A 145 -0.93 -22.22 -33.35
N SER A 146 0.11 -22.19 -34.19
CA SER A 146 1.44 -21.70 -33.80
C SER A 146 1.41 -20.22 -33.38
N GLU A 147 0.70 -19.37 -34.13
CA GLU A 147 0.54 -17.95 -33.79
C GLU A 147 -0.28 -17.73 -32.51
N MET A 148 -1.32 -18.54 -32.28
CA MET A 148 -2.11 -18.52 -31.05
C MET A 148 -1.27 -18.97 -29.85
N TRP A 149 -0.48 -20.04 -30.00
CA TRP A 149 0.45 -20.53 -28.98
C TRP A 149 1.51 -19.49 -28.60
N GLN A 150 2.12 -18.83 -29.59
CA GLN A 150 3.08 -17.74 -29.32
C GLN A 150 2.43 -16.58 -28.57
N ALA A 151 1.25 -16.14 -28.99
CA ALA A 151 0.51 -15.08 -28.31
C ALA A 151 0.14 -15.47 -26.86
N TRP A 152 -0.21 -16.74 -26.65
CA TRP A 152 -0.52 -17.29 -25.33
C TRP A 152 0.70 -17.22 -24.41
N VAL A 153 1.84 -17.75 -24.85
CA VAL A 153 3.07 -17.80 -24.06
C VAL A 153 3.58 -16.39 -23.72
N GLU A 154 3.57 -15.47 -24.68
CA GLU A 154 3.97 -14.08 -24.45
C GLU A 154 3.07 -13.40 -23.41
N PHE A 155 1.75 -13.58 -23.53
CA PHE A 155 0.79 -13.03 -22.57
C PHE A 155 0.94 -13.66 -21.18
N GLU A 156 0.95 -14.99 -21.07
CA GLU A 156 1.06 -15.74 -19.81
C GLU A 156 2.28 -15.27 -19.00
N LYS A 157 3.44 -15.19 -19.66
CA LYS A 157 4.69 -14.78 -19.02
C LYS A 157 4.62 -13.35 -18.49
N THR A 158 4.21 -12.39 -19.32
CA THR A 158 4.15 -10.98 -18.93
C THR A 158 3.07 -10.74 -17.88
N TRP A 159 1.91 -11.39 -18.02
CA TRP A 159 0.82 -11.32 -17.06
C TRP A 159 1.26 -11.79 -15.67
N LEU A 160 1.86 -12.98 -15.56
CA LEU A 160 2.31 -13.52 -14.28
C LEU A 160 3.35 -12.62 -13.59
N TYR A 161 4.26 -12.03 -14.36
CA TYR A 161 5.26 -11.10 -13.83
C TYR A 161 4.63 -9.80 -13.33
N GLU A 162 3.68 -9.24 -14.09
CA GLU A 162 3.00 -8.01 -13.73
C GLU A 162 2.07 -8.21 -12.53
N GLU A 163 1.34 -9.32 -12.48
CA GLU A 163 0.57 -9.74 -11.30
C GLU A 163 1.46 -9.82 -10.06
N GLU A 164 2.60 -10.50 -10.14
CA GLU A 164 3.52 -10.56 -9.01
C GLU A 164 3.99 -9.16 -8.58
N SER A 165 4.38 -8.33 -9.54
CA SER A 165 4.81 -6.95 -9.29
C SER A 165 3.72 -6.13 -8.58
N HIS A 166 2.49 -6.21 -9.06
CA HIS A 166 1.33 -5.51 -8.50
C HIS A 166 1.01 -5.99 -7.09
N ILE A 167 1.03 -7.30 -6.87
CA ILE A 167 0.87 -7.93 -5.55
C ILE A 167 1.97 -7.46 -4.59
N VAL A 168 3.24 -7.51 -5.00
CA VAL A 168 4.39 -7.07 -4.18
C VAL A 168 4.26 -5.59 -3.82
N ALA A 169 3.94 -4.74 -4.81
CA ALA A 169 3.71 -3.32 -4.58
C ALA A 169 2.54 -3.08 -3.61
N SER A 170 1.49 -3.91 -3.65
CA SER A 170 0.37 -3.83 -2.72
C SER A 170 0.73 -4.19 -1.27
N PHE A 171 1.76 -5.03 -1.08
CA PHE A 171 2.31 -5.39 0.23
C PHE A 171 3.35 -4.39 0.76
N GLN A 172 3.85 -3.48 -0.07
CA GLN A 172 4.89 -2.52 0.33
C GLN A 172 4.56 -1.76 1.63
N PRO A 173 3.32 -1.29 1.89
CA PRO A 173 3.00 -0.62 3.16
C PRO A 173 3.18 -1.52 4.39
N LEU A 174 2.87 -2.82 4.27
CA LEU A 174 3.10 -3.78 5.34
C LEU A 174 4.60 -4.01 5.57
N VAL A 175 5.35 -4.20 4.49
CA VAL A 175 6.81 -4.39 4.54
C VAL A 175 7.50 -3.19 5.19
N ASP A 176 7.13 -1.97 4.79
CA ASP A 176 7.68 -0.73 5.37
C ASP A 176 7.45 -0.66 6.89
N VAL A 177 6.25 -1.01 7.35
CA VAL A 177 5.94 -1.06 8.78
C VAL A 177 6.77 -2.14 9.48
N LEU A 178 6.87 -3.35 8.91
CA LEU A 178 7.65 -4.45 9.50
C LEU A 178 9.14 -4.10 9.64
N LEU A 179 9.71 -3.47 8.62
CA LEU A 179 11.10 -3.02 8.62
C LEU A 179 11.37 -1.95 9.69
N ALA A 180 10.36 -1.15 10.06
CA ALA A 180 10.48 -0.18 11.15
C ALA A 180 10.25 -0.80 12.54
N VAL A 181 9.33 -1.78 12.65
CA VAL A 181 8.96 -2.43 13.92
C VAL A 181 10.09 -3.27 14.51
N GLU A 182 10.82 -4.04 13.70
CA GLU A 182 11.85 -4.92 14.23
C GLU A 182 13.03 -4.17 14.88
N PRO A 183 13.63 -3.14 14.24
CA PRO A 183 14.62 -2.29 14.87
C PRO A 183 14.09 -1.59 16.13
N PHE A 184 12.85 -1.11 16.11
CA PHE A 184 12.21 -0.49 17.28
C PHE A 184 12.19 -1.45 18.48
N LEU A 185 11.73 -2.68 18.30
CA LEU A 185 11.64 -3.66 19.39
C LEU A 185 13.02 -4.08 19.91
N ARG A 186 14.01 -4.24 19.02
CA ARG A 186 15.40 -4.51 19.42
C ARG A 186 15.99 -3.33 20.20
N SER A 187 15.72 -2.10 19.74
CA SER A 187 16.16 -0.86 20.38
C SER A 187 15.56 -0.73 21.79
N ARG A 188 14.23 -0.85 21.91
CA ARG A 188 13.49 -0.82 23.17
C ARG A 188 13.94 -1.90 24.16
N GLY A 189 14.29 -3.09 23.68
CA GLY A 189 14.86 -4.15 24.51
C GLY A 189 16.25 -3.79 25.07
N ARG A 190 17.10 -3.17 24.26
CA ARG A 190 18.46 -2.76 24.65
C ARG A 190 18.46 -1.59 25.64
N GLU A 191 17.55 -0.64 25.49
CA GLU A 191 17.40 0.50 26.42
C GLU A 191 17.31 0.07 27.88
N ARG A 192 16.61 -1.03 28.15
CA ARG A 192 16.40 -1.56 29.51
C ARG A 192 17.65 -2.15 30.14
N VAL A 193 18.64 -2.53 29.33
CA VAL A 193 19.84 -3.25 29.77
C VAL A 193 21.07 -2.35 29.77
N LEU A 194 21.11 -1.36 28.87
CA LEU A 194 22.27 -0.50 28.71
C LEU A 194 22.40 0.52 29.86
N PRO A 195 23.60 0.73 30.42
CA PRO A 195 23.83 1.78 31.39
C PRO A 195 23.84 3.16 30.72
N HIS A 196 23.56 4.20 31.51
CA HIS A 196 23.75 5.59 31.09
C HIS A 196 25.25 5.85 30.76
N PRO A 197 25.58 6.63 29.69
CA PRO A 197 24.71 7.39 28.79
C PRO A 197 24.27 6.61 27.53
N ARG A 198 24.58 5.32 27.42
CA ARG A 198 24.23 4.51 26.24
C ARG A 198 22.72 4.30 26.12
N SER A 199 22.02 4.23 27.26
CA SER A 199 20.55 4.19 27.30
C SER A 199 19.94 5.41 26.62
N GLU A 200 20.44 6.63 26.84
CA GLU A 200 19.92 7.86 26.22
C GLU A 200 20.10 7.85 24.70
N LYS A 201 21.29 7.47 24.21
CA LYS A 201 21.52 7.30 22.77
C LYS A 201 20.59 6.26 22.16
N GLN A 202 20.29 5.19 22.90
CA GLN A 202 19.37 4.16 22.43
C GLN A 202 17.92 4.67 22.38
N LYS A 203 17.49 5.50 23.33
CA LYS A 203 16.17 6.17 23.33
C LYS A 203 15.95 7.00 22.09
N VAL A 204 16.95 7.78 21.69
CA VAL A 204 16.91 8.54 20.41
C VAL A 204 16.62 7.63 19.23
N ASN A 205 17.34 6.50 19.14
CA ASN A 205 17.12 5.54 18.06
C ASN A 205 15.69 4.96 18.10
N SER A 206 15.14 4.66 19.27
CA SER A 206 13.75 4.20 19.37
C SER A 206 12.75 5.25 18.93
N VAL A 207 12.97 6.52 19.23
CA VAL A 207 12.12 7.62 18.76
C VAL A 207 12.14 7.69 17.23
N MET A 208 13.32 7.64 16.61
CA MET A 208 13.44 7.62 15.15
C MET A 208 12.75 6.40 14.51
N MET A 209 12.84 5.23 15.14
CA MET A 209 12.13 4.04 14.64
C MET A 209 10.62 4.16 14.84
N LEU A 210 10.17 4.79 15.93
CA LEU A 210 8.76 5.05 16.17
C LEU A 210 8.18 6.06 15.18
N GLU A 211 8.95 7.08 14.79
CA GLU A 211 8.64 8.00 13.70
C GLU A 211 8.46 7.24 12.37
N ALA A 212 9.36 6.31 12.06
CA ALA A 212 9.26 5.47 10.87
C ALA A 212 7.99 4.58 10.89
N ILE A 213 7.63 4.01 12.05
CA ILE A 213 6.37 3.26 12.21
C ILE A 213 5.17 4.19 11.98
N CYS A 214 5.16 5.37 12.61
CA CYS A 214 4.06 6.32 12.53
C CYS A 214 3.89 6.93 11.12
N SER A 215 4.96 7.01 10.33
CA SER A 215 4.89 7.46 8.93
C SER A 215 4.45 6.35 7.96
N ALA A 216 4.73 5.08 8.28
CA ALA A 216 4.32 3.94 7.47
C ALA A 216 2.88 3.47 7.75
N LEU A 217 2.41 3.58 9.01
CA LEU A 217 1.07 3.15 9.43
C LEU A 217 -0.11 3.79 8.68
N PRO A 218 -0.10 5.07 8.27
CA PRO A 218 -1.19 5.66 7.47
C PRO A 218 -1.35 4.95 6.12
N ARG A 219 -0.24 4.55 5.48
CA ARG A 219 -0.27 3.82 4.20
C ARG A 219 -0.86 2.42 4.39
N LEU A 220 -0.47 1.72 5.45
CA LEU A 220 -1.07 0.43 5.81
C LEU A 220 -2.56 0.58 6.18
N THR A 221 -2.93 1.65 6.89
CA THR A 221 -4.31 1.96 7.23
C THR A 221 -5.14 2.28 5.99
N ALA A 222 -4.55 2.95 5.00
CA ALA A 222 -5.21 3.25 3.73
C ALA A 222 -5.56 1.99 2.94
N VAL A 223 -4.74 0.95 3.06
CA VAL A 223 -5.01 -0.36 2.46
C VAL A 223 -6.13 -1.11 3.18
N LEU A 224 -6.12 -1.10 4.51
CA LEU A 224 -6.96 -1.99 5.32
C LEU A 224 -8.30 -1.40 5.77
N VAL A 225 -8.40 -0.08 5.83
CA VAL A 225 -9.53 0.62 6.46
C VAL A 225 -10.26 1.47 5.43
N PRO A 226 -11.61 1.47 5.42
CA PRO A 226 -12.39 2.37 4.57
C PRO A 226 -12.03 3.84 4.78
N ALA A 227 -12.10 4.66 3.72
CA ALA A 227 -11.64 6.05 3.71
C ALA A 227 -12.19 6.90 4.88
N VAL A 228 -13.47 6.71 5.22
CA VAL A 228 -14.17 7.47 6.29
C VAL A 228 -13.54 7.25 7.67
N ASP A 229 -12.95 6.08 7.91
CA ASP A 229 -12.45 5.69 9.23
C ASP A 229 -10.93 5.83 9.37
N ARG A 230 -10.21 6.28 8.34
CA ARG A 230 -8.74 6.40 8.37
C ARG A 230 -8.27 7.48 9.35
N CYS A 231 -7.19 7.24 10.06
CA CYS A 231 -6.38 8.31 10.63
C CYS A 231 -5.29 8.64 9.62
N LEU A 232 -5.19 9.92 9.26
CA LEU A 232 -4.28 10.37 8.21
C LEU A 232 -2.87 10.63 8.73
N ILE A 233 -2.71 10.82 10.04
CA ILE A 233 -1.44 11.22 10.66
C ILE A 233 -1.34 10.55 12.02
N PHE A 234 -0.34 9.70 12.19
CA PHE A 234 0.09 9.22 13.51
C PHE A 234 1.30 10.06 13.94
N ASP A 235 1.19 10.66 15.11
CA ASP A 235 2.25 11.40 15.79
C ASP A 235 2.92 10.49 16.85
N PRO A 236 4.23 10.22 16.73
CA PRO A 236 4.99 9.42 17.70
C PRO A 236 5.04 10.07 19.09
N VAL A 237 4.96 11.40 19.18
CA VAL A 237 4.96 12.11 20.46
C VAL A 237 3.79 11.66 21.33
N LEU A 238 2.62 11.40 20.73
CA LEU A 238 1.46 10.91 21.48
C LEU A 238 1.71 9.54 22.12
N LEU A 239 2.45 8.66 21.45
CA LEU A 239 2.79 7.34 21.98
C LEU A 239 3.83 7.42 23.10
N LEU A 240 4.83 8.30 22.96
CA LEU A 240 5.82 8.56 24.00
C LEU A 240 5.18 9.20 25.24
N LEU A 241 4.28 10.17 25.05
CA LEU A 241 3.50 10.78 26.13
C LEU A 241 2.64 9.75 26.85
N ALA A 242 1.99 8.87 26.09
CA ALA A 242 1.23 7.77 26.64
C ALA A 242 2.12 6.86 27.51
N GLU A 243 3.30 6.46 27.02
CA GLU A 243 4.23 5.61 27.77
C GLU A 243 4.72 6.28 29.06
N HIS A 244 5.07 7.58 29.00
CA HIS A 244 5.50 8.33 30.17
C HIS A 244 4.40 8.48 31.22
N VAL A 245 3.17 8.81 30.81
CA VAL A 245 2.02 8.89 31.73
C VAL A 245 1.82 7.54 32.42
N GLN A 246 1.89 6.43 31.67
CA GLN A 246 1.71 5.10 32.23
C GLN A 246 2.83 4.71 33.21
N GLY A 247 4.10 5.03 32.90
CA GLY A 247 5.21 4.72 33.79
C GLY A 247 5.20 5.56 35.07
N ARG A 248 4.75 6.83 35.01
CA ARG A 248 4.56 7.65 36.22
C ARG A 248 3.53 7.05 37.17
N LEU A 249 2.40 6.60 36.64
CA LEU A 249 1.33 5.99 37.45
C LEU A 249 1.75 4.69 38.11
N ARG A 250 2.68 3.96 37.49
CA ARG A 250 3.27 2.73 38.05
C ARG A 250 4.37 3.01 39.09
N GLY A 251 4.72 4.27 39.32
CA GLY A 251 5.83 4.66 40.19
C GLY A 251 7.20 4.25 39.66
N THR A 252 7.31 3.92 38.36
CA THR A 252 8.56 3.45 37.74
C THR A 252 9.40 4.58 37.14
N ILE A 253 8.88 5.82 37.14
CA ILE A 253 9.50 6.98 36.50
C ILE A 253 9.90 8.01 37.56
N THR A 254 11.16 8.41 37.53
CA THR A 254 11.82 9.38 38.43
C THR A 254 11.78 10.79 37.82
N PRO A 255 12.07 11.87 38.58
CA PRO A 255 12.11 13.24 38.05
C PRO A 255 13.11 13.42 36.90
N ALA A 256 14.18 12.62 36.83
CA ALA A 256 15.16 12.65 35.75
C ALA A 256 14.56 12.32 34.37
N ASP A 257 13.50 11.51 34.35
CA ASP A 257 12.81 11.13 33.11
C ASP A 257 11.95 12.28 32.52
N GLN A 258 11.74 13.38 33.27
CA GLN A 258 11.08 14.59 32.72
C GLN A 258 12.00 15.36 31.77
N ASP A 259 13.30 15.39 32.06
CA ASP A 259 14.31 15.99 31.19
C ASP A 259 14.52 15.15 29.92
N GLU A 260 14.20 13.85 29.97
CA GLU A 260 14.22 12.97 28.79
C GLU A 260 13.10 13.24 27.79
N ILE A 261 11.88 13.59 28.22
CA ILE A 261 10.83 14.00 27.26
C ILE A 261 11.26 15.28 26.55
N ARG A 262 11.85 16.22 27.29
CA ARG A 262 12.40 17.46 26.72
C ARG A 262 13.51 17.17 25.73
N LEU A 263 14.41 16.24 26.05
CA LEU A 263 15.51 15.84 25.18
C LEU A 263 15.04 15.09 23.93
N ALA A 264 14.14 14.11 24.06
CA ALA A 264 13.55 13.40 22.93
C ALA A 264 12.82 14.36 21.98
N HIS A 265 12.21 15.41 22.54
CA HIS A 265 11.57 16.48 21.78
C HIS A 265 12.60 17.37 21.06
N THR A 266 13.65 17.83 21.74
CA THR A 266 14.75 18.58 21.10
C THR A 266 15.44 17.78 19.99
N ILE A 267 15.60 16.48 20.17
CA ILE A 267 16.24 15.61 19.17
C ILE A 267 15.32 15.34 17.98
N ALA A 268 14.01 15.18 18.20
CA ALA A 268 13.04 15.13 17.11
C ALA A 268 13.02 16.45 16.31
N GLU A 269 13.23 17.61 16.95
CA GLU A 269 13.41 18.90 16.27
C GLU A 269 14.72 18.93 15.45
N GLU A 270 15.87 18.59 16.05
CA GLU A 270 17.18 18.64 15.39
C GLU A 270 17.34 17.61 14.26
N CYS A 271 16.81 16.39 14.40
CA CYS A 271 16.89 15.36 13.36
C CYS A 271 16.01 15.67 12.14
N CYS A 272 14.93 16.45 12.31
CA CYS A 272 14.12 16.94 11.19
C CYS A 272 14.87 17.97 10.34
N ASP A 273 15.75 18.76 10.95
CA ASP A 273 16.52 19.81 10.25
C ASP A 273 17.71 19.24 9.44
N VAL A 274 18.29 18.10 9.84
CA VAL A 274 19.43 17.47 9.15
C VAL A 274 19.03 16.71 7.87
N ALA A 275 17.75 16.34 7.72
CA ALA A 275 17.25 15.65 6.53
C ALA A 275 17.05 16.58 5.31
N VAL A 276 17.30 17.89 5.45
CA VAL A 276 17.20 18.88 4.37
C VAL A 276 18.57 19.52 4.12
N ALA A 277 19.51 18.75 3.56
CA ALA A 277 20.69 19.33 2.93
C ALA A 277 20.36 19.63 1.44
N PRO A 278 20.59 20.86 0.95
CA PRO A 278 20.26 21.22 -0.42
C PRO A 278 21.24 20.56 -1.41
N LEU A 279 20.70 19.85 -2.38
CA LEU A 279 21.40 19.49 -3.61
C LEU A 279 21.52 20.76 -4.46
N ASP A 280 22.57 21.55 -4.21
CA ASP A 280 22.90 22.73 -4.99
C ASP A 280 23.28 22.37 -6.44
N ARG A 281 22.44 22.81 -7.39
CA ARG A 281 22.87 23.27 -8.72
C ARG A 281 22.05 24.49 -9.11
N PRO A 282 22.67 25.57 -9.64
CA PRO A 282 21.94 26.78 -9.99
C PRO A 282 21.32 26.62 -11.38
N MET A 283 20.02 26.89 -11.48
CA MET A 283 19.44 27.43 -12.70
C MET A 283 18.76 28.75 -12.40
N SER A 284 19.09 29.71 -13.24
CA SER A 284 18.90 31.13 -13.11
C SER A 284 17.47 31.59 -13.39
N THR A 285 17.14 32.72 -12.75
CA THR A 285 16.20 33.78 -13.14
C THR A 285 14.70 33.51 -13.11
N GLY A 286 14.06 34.08 -12.09
CA GLY A 286 13.09 35.17 -12.28
C GLY A 286 11.60 34.84 -12.16
N SER A 287 10.97 35.18 -11.04
CA SER A 287 10.01 36.30 -10.97
C SER A 287 9.19 36.33 -9.69
N VAL A 288 8.86 37.57 -9.32
CA VAL A 288 8.11 38.10 -8.19
C VAL A 288 6.71 37.52 -8.04
N TRP A 289 6.35 36.99 -6.86
CA TRP A 289 4.97 36.99 -6.36
C TRP A 289 4.94 37.33 -4.87
N SER A 290 4.33 38.48 -4.56
CA SER A 290 4.04 38.96 -3.21
C SER A 290 2.62 38.54 -2.78
N GLN A 291 2.49 38.27 -1.49
CA GLN A 291 1.32 38.51 -0.63
C GLN A 291 -0.07 38.04 -1.13
N SER A 292 -0.49 36.85 -0.67
CA SER A 292 -1.75 36.72 0.08
C SER A 292 -1.75 35.42 0.88
N GLY A 293 -1.88 35.53 2.20
CA GLY A 293 -1.86 34.41 3.11
C GLY A 293 -3.23 33.76 3.24
N GLN A 294 -3.62 32.91 2.29
CA GLN A 294 -4.69 31.90 2.45
C GLN A 294 -4.52 30.54 1.72
N PRO A 295 -3.52 30.25 0.85
CA PRO A 295 -3.48 28.95 0.15
C PRO A 295 -2.84 27.79 0.95
N ALA A 296 -2.14 28.06 2.06
CA ALA A 296 -1.36 27.05 2.77
C ALA A 296 -2.20 25.92 3.42
N PHE A 297 -3.44 26.22 3.82
CA PHE A 297 -4.31 25.22 4.48
C PHE A 297 -4.96 24.26 3.48
N ILE A 298 -5.28 24.75 2.27
CA ILE A 298 -5.89 23.97 1.20
C ILE A 298 -4.84 23.09 0.51
N ALA A 299 -3.61 23.61 0.33
CA ALA A 299 -2.47 22.83 -0.16
C ALA A 299 -2.15 21.62 0.74
N LYS A 300 -2.30 21.77 2.06
CA LYS A 300 -2.06 20.69 3.04
C LYS A 300 -3.09 19.55 2.95
N ALA A 301 -4.35 19.86 2.63
CA ALA A 301 -5.38 18.85 2.40
C ALA A 301 -5.19 18.12 1.05
N LEU A 302 -4.70 18.84 0.04
CA LEU A 302 -4.51 18.33 -1.32
C LEU A 302 -3.23 17.49 -1.49
N CYS A 303 -2.16 17.79 -0.76
CA CYS A 303 -0.88 17.09 -0.88
C CYS A 303 -0.79 15.80 -0.05
N CYS A 304 -1.69 15.59 0.93
CA CYS A 304 -1.66 14.40 1.80
C CYS A 304 -2.51 13.22 1.29
N SER A 305 -3.05 13.25 0.06
CA SER A 305 -3.82 12.13 -0.49
C SER A 305 -3.47 11.85 -1.96
N PRO A 306 -2.48 10.97 -2.22
CA PRO A 306 -2.25 10.44 -3.56
C PRO A 306 -3.40 9.54 -4.09
N LEU A 307 -4.51 9.42 -3.35
CA LEU A 307 -5.64 8.51 -3.62
C LEU A 307 -6.99 9.24 -3.84
N MET A 308 -7.01 10.54 -4.15
CA MET A 308 -8.28 11.23 -4.43
C MET A 308 -8.89 10.78 -5.77
N SER A 309 -10.17 10.43 -5.76
CA SER A 309 -10.90 10.09 -6.99
C SER A 309 -11.08 11.33 -7.90
N PRO A 310 -11.34 11.15 -9.21
CA PRO A 310 -11.60 12.27 -10.13
C PRO A 310 -12.82 13.12 -9.75
N GLN A 311 -13.76 12.58 -8.97
CA GLN A 311 -14.92 13.32 -8.47
C GLN A 311 -14.55 14.20 -7.27
N ASP A 312 -13.69 13.70 -6.39
CA ASP A 312 -13.20 14.46 -5.24
C ASP A 312 -12.27 15.61 -5.65
N SER A 313 -11.50 15.44 -6.74
CA SER A 313 -10.63 16.51 -7.26
C SER A 313 -11.41 17.72 -7.78
N ARG A 314 -12.59 17.49 -8.37
CA ARG A 314 -13.52 18.55 -8.83
C ARG A 314 -14.17 19.31 -7.68
N LEU A 315 -14.53 18.60 -6.62
CA LEU A 315 -15.07 19.19 -5.39
C LEU A 315 -14.04 20.09 -4.72
N VAL A 316 -12.78 19.66 -4.64
CA VAL A 316 -11.72 20.48 -4.02
C VAL A 316 -11.30 21.66 -4.89
N THR A 317 -11.21 21.51 -6.21
CA THR A 317 -10.96 22.67 -7.11
C THR A 317 -12.09 23.70 -7.02
N SER A 318 -13.35 23.26 -6.93
CA SER A 318 -14.50 24.14 -6.72
C SER A 318 -14.50 24.83 -5.35
N LEU A 319 -14.08 24.15 -4.29
CA LEU A 319 -14.00 24.72 -2.93
C LEU A 319 -12.79 25.63 -2.74
N ALA A 320 -11.72 25.42 -3.50
CA ALA A 320 -10.47 26.17 -3.43
C ALA A 320 -10.42 27.37 -4.40
N GLY A 321 -11.37 27.49 -5.33
CA GLY A 321 -11.36 28.52 -6.38
C GLY A 321 -10.18 28.39 -7.36
N LEU A 322 -9.55 27.21 -7.43
CA LEU A 322 -8.39 26.96 -8.31
C LEU A 322 -8.85 26.47 -9.67
N SER A 323 -8.19 26.91 -10.74
CA SER A 323 -8.44 26.36 -12.07
C SER A 323 -7.86 24.94 -12.16
N GLN A 324 -8.44 24.10 -13.02
CA GLN A 324 -7.94 22.74 -13.22
C GLN A 324 -6.51 22.71 -13.75
N ALA A 325 -6.08 23.77 -14.46
CA ALA A 325 -4.71 23.95 -14.95
C ALA A 325 -3.71 24.13 -13.79
N ASP A 326 -4.04 24.96 -12.80
CA ASP A 326 -3.19 25.21 -11.62
C ASP A 326 -2.97 23.94 -10.80
N PHE A 327 -4.00 23.09 -10.72
CA PHE A 327 -3.93 21.79 -10.03
C PHE A 327 -2.97 20.83 -10.73
N THR A 328 -3.05 20.71 -12.06
CA THR A 328 -2.08 19.90 -12.85
C THR A 328 -0.67 20.45 -12.74
N GLN A 329 -0.49 21.77 -12.71
CA GLN A 329 0.81 22.40 -12.61
C GLN A 329 1.46 22.13 -11.24
N LEU A 330 0.71 22.24 -10.14
CA LEU A 330 1.13 21.85 -8.79
C LEU A 330 1.51 20.37 -8.69
N ARG A 331 0.73 19.48 -9.35
CA ARG A 331 1.02 18.05 -9.40
C ARG A 331 2.28 17.72 -10.21
N SER A 332 2.51 18.43 -11.32
CA SER A 332 3.69 18.24 -12.18
C SER A 332 4.97 18.85 -11.62
N ALA A 333 4.86 19.86 -10.75
CA ALA A 333 5.99 20.56 -10.18
C ALA A 333 6.70 19.78 -9.05
N GLY A 334 6.17 18.62 -8.64
CA GLY A 334 6.83 17.75 -7.65
C GLY A 334 7.19 18.48 -6.36
N VAL A 335 6.42 19.50 -5.97
CA VAL A 335 6.73 20.30 -4.79
C VAL A 335 6.38 19.47 -3.56
N ASP A 336 7.41 18.95 -2.90
CA ASP A 336 7.32 18.38 -1.56
C ASP A 336 6.87 19.47 -0.56
N LEU A 337 5.56 19.68 -0.46
CA LEU A 337 4.91 20.59 0.48
C LEU A 337 4.82 20.00 1.91
N ILE A 338 5.64 19.00 2.23
CA ILE A 338 5.75 18.45 3.59
C ILE A 338 6.45 19.47 4.54
N GLY A 339 7.17 20.46 4.01
CA GLY A 339 7.99 21.38 4.80
C GLY A 339 7.32 22.63 5.39
N CYS A 340 6.05 22.93 5.10
CA CYS A 340 5.43 24.19 5.54
C CYS A 340 4.36 23.98 6.61
N CYS A 341 4.74 23.67 7.86
CA CYS A 341 3.95 23.96 9.08
C CYS A 341 4.63 23.34 10.33
N ARG A 342 5.51 24.06 11.03
CA ARG A 342 5.69 23.84 12.50
C ARG A 342 5.95 25.16 13.21
N LYS A 343 4.87 25.92 13.46
CA LYS A 343 4.76 26.61 14.76
C LYS A 343 4.48 25.50 15.78
N ARG A 344 5.11 25.58 16.96
CA ARG A 344 4.94 24.61 18.07
C ARG A 344 3.51 24.10 18.12
N SER A 345 3.31 22.79 18.00
CA SER A 345 1.96 22.24 18.08
C SER A 345 1.44 22.45 19.51
N ALA A 346 0.14 22.75 19.68
CA ALA A 346 -0.47 22.89 21.01
C ALA A 346 -0.25 21.65 21.91
N LEU A 347 0.03 20.50 21.29
CA LEU A 347 0.41 19.24 21.94
C LEU A 347 1.75 19.33 22.68
N GLU A 348 2.73 20.08 22.13
CA GLU A 348 4.07 20.26 22.69
C GLU A 348 4.06 21.15 23.95
N GLU A 349 3.28 22.24 23.91
CA GLU A 349 3.12 23.13 25.06
C GLU A 349 2.39 22.43 26.22
N TYR A 350 1.47 21.52 25.91
CA TYR A 350 0.79 20.67 26.87
C TYR A 350 1.67 19.55 27.42
N ALA A 351 2.46 18.85 26.61
CA ALA A 351 3.42 17.86 27.11
C ALA A 351 4.29 18.45 28.23
N LEU A 352 4.80 19.67 28.02
CA LEU A 352 5.61 20.39 28.99
C LEU A 352 4.79 20.89 30.20
N LYS A 353 3.57 21.40 30.00
CA LYS A 353 2.67 21.90 31.06
C LYS A 353 2.05 20.79 31.92
N ALA A 354 1.55 19.71 31.32
CA ALA A 354 0.98 18.55 32.01
C ALA A 354 2.05 17.82 32.83
N VAL A 355 3.26 17.66 32.27
CA VAL A 355 4.41 17.11 32.98
C VAL A 355 4.81 18.01 34.17
N GLY A 356 4.72 19.33 34.02
CA GLY A 356 4.94 20.32 35.08
C GLY A 356 3.86 20.36 36.18
N HIS A 357 2.58 20.46 35.81
CA HIS A 357 1.45 20.58 36.76
C HIS A 357 1.22 19.32 37.60
N ILE A 358 1.53 18.13 37.07
CA ILE A 358 1.46 16.88 37.85
C ILE A 358 2.59 16.83 38.89
N ALA A 359 3.77 17.38 38.58
CA ALA A 359 4.89 17.45 39.52
C ALA A 359 4.68 18.48 40.65
N SER A 360 3.97 19.58 40.38
CA SER A 360 3.71 20.65 41.36
C SER A 360 2.59 20.33 42.37
N ARG A 361 1.80 19.27 42.14
CA ARG A 361 0.68 18.90 43.03
C ARG A 361 1.09 18.15 44.30
N GLY A 362 2.36 17.76 44.42
CA GLY A 362 2.89 17.09 45.61
C GLY A 362 3.03 18.00 46.85
N THR A 363 2.96 19.33 46.71
CA THR A 363 3.48 20.22 47.78
C THR A 363 2.61 21.42 48.19
N GLN A 364 1.43 21.69 47.62
CA GLN A 364 0.60 22.82 48.09
C GLN A 364 -0.89 22.50 48.27
N GLY A 365 -1.32 22.54 49.54
CA GLY A 365 -2.71 22.36 49.96
C GLY A 365 -3.59 23.59 49.68
N LYS A 366 -4.44 23.51 48.65
CA LYS A 366 -5.68 24.30 48.55
C LYS A 366 -6.85 23.36 48.24
N ARG A 367 -7.74 23.17 49.22
CA ARG A 367 -8.77 22.12 49.31
C ARG A 367 -10.07 22.37 48.51
N GLY A 368 -10.11 23.28 47.54
CA GLY A 368 -11.37 23.71 46.91
C GLY A 368 -11.80 23.05 45.59
N SER A 369 -10.89 22.42 44.84
CA SER A 369 -11.14 22.02 43.42
C SER A 369 -10.60 20.61 43.08
N LEU A 370 -10.63 19.70 44.05
CA LEU A 370 -9.97 18.38 43.92
C LEU A 370 -10.83 17.30 43.26
N ALA A 371 -12.17 17.40 43.30
CA ALA A 371 -13.06 16.34 42.83
C ALA A 371 -13.19 16.26 41.30
N GLN A 372 -13.13 17.37 40.57
CA GLN A 372 -13.17 17.34 39.10
C GLN A 372 -11.84 16.87 38.49
N SER A 373 -10.73 17.10 39.19
CA SER A 373 -9.42 16.76 38.65
C SER A 373 -9.06 15.27 38.73
N SER A 374 -9.62 14.52 39.69
CA SER A 374 -9.36 13.08 39.80
C SER A 374 -10.05 12.28 38.68
N VAL A 375 -11.24 12.71 38.28
CA VAL A 375 -12.01 12.05 37.19
C VAL A 375 -11.31 12.22 35.84
N GLY A 376 -10.77 13.40 35.55
CA GLY A 376 -9.99 13.66 34.32
C GLY A 376 -8.71 12.82 34.24
N ALA A 377 -7.97 12.73 35.35
CA ALA A 377 -6.76 11.92 35.44
C ALA A 377 -7.05 10.43 35.18
N HIS A 378 -8.01 9.84 35.88
CA HIS A 378 -8.37 8.43 35.67
C HIS A 378 -8.85 8.12 34.24
N ARG A 379 -9.52 9.08 33.58
CA ARG A 379 -9.93 8.93 32.18
C ARG A 379 -8.73 8.94 31.24
N ALA A 380 -7.78 9.87 31.43
CA ALA A 380 -6.54 9.92 30.67
C ALA A 380 -5.73 8.63 30.83
N ASP A 381 -5.59 8.14 32.07
CA ASP A 381 -4.87 6.91 32.38
C ASP A 381 -5.43 5.70 31.63
N ASN A 382 -6.75 5.53 31.65
CA ASN A 382 -7.44 4.44 30.96
C ASN A 382 -7.30 4.52 29.44
N LEU A 383 -7.37 5.73 28.87
CA LEU A 383 -7.22 5.94 27.42
C LEU A 383 -5.78 5.67 26.97
N THR A 384 -4.81 6.14 27.74
CA THR A 384 -3.37 5.93 27.51
C THR A 384 -2.99 4.46 27.62
N ALA A 385 -3.42 3.77 28.69
CA ALA A 385 -3.21 2.33 28.82
C ALA A 385 -3.91 1.55 27.70
N GLY A 386 -5.08 2.03 27.25
CA GLY A 386 -5.79 1.48 26.11
C GLY A 386 -5.01 1.63 24.81
N LEU A 387 -4.47 2.83 24.52
CA LEU A 387 -3.68 3.12 23.33
C LEU A 387 -2.44 2.20 23.25
N LEU A 388 -1.63 2.18 24.30
CA LEU A 388 -0.40 1.38 24.34
C LEU A 388 -0.69 -0.11 24.18
N ARG A 389 -1.75 -0.61 24.85
CA ARG A 389 -2.18 -2.01 24.68
C ARG A 389 -2.56 -2.33 23.24
N ARG A 390 -3.25 -1.41 22.54
CA ARG A 390 -3.60 -1.63 21.13
C ARG A 390 -2.38 -1.52 20.21
N PHE A 391 -1.43 -0.67 20.56
CA PHE A 391 -0.16 -0.59 19.84
C PHE A 391 0.64 -1.88 19.98
N ASP A 392 0.84 -2.39 21.19
CA ASP A 392 1.53 -3.67 21.43
C ASP A 392 0.81 -4.83 20.71
N GLN A 393 -0.53 -4.89 20.75
CA GLN A 393 -1.31 -5.88 20.00
C GLN A 393 -1.09 -5.80 18.49
N LEU A 394 -0.96 -4.59 17.94
CA LEU A 394 -0.66 -4.38 16.53
C LEU A 394 0.76 -4.88 16.21
N LEU A 395 1.75 -4.55 17.04
CA LEU A 395 3.13 -5.02 16.88
C LEU A 395 3.20 -6.56 16.91
N ASP A 396 2.49 -7.21 17.84
CA ASP A 396 2.44 -8.67 17.93
C ASP A 396 1.87 -9.31 16.65
N VAL A 397 0.79 -8.74 16.11
CA VAL A 397 0.18 -9.23 14.86
C VAL A 397 1.16 -9.04 13.70
N LEU A 398 1.77 -7.86 13.57
CA LEU A 398 2.75 -7.57 12.53
C LEU A 398 3.92 -8.55 12.58
N LEU A 399 4.51 -8.77 13.76
CA LEU A 399 5.61 -9.72 13.93
C LEU A 399 5.20 -11.16 13.59
N SER A 400 3.98 -11.58 13.93
CA SER A 400 3.48 -12.92 13.59
C SER A 400 3.35 -13.14 12.08
N MET A 401 3.19 -12.06 11.30
CA MET A 401 3.11 -12.13 9.84
C MET A 401 4.48 -12.27 9.18
N LYS A 402 5.57 -11.91 9.87
CA LYS A 402 6.93 -11.99 9.31
C LYS A 402 7.30 -13.40 8.83
N SER A 403 6.93 -14.43 9.58
CA SER A 403 7.22 -15.83 9.22
C SER A 403 6.24 -16.42 8.20
N THR A 404 5.18 -15.69 7.85
CA THR A 404 4.11 -16.17 6.96
C THR A 404 3.95 -15.30 5.73
N LEU A 405 4.88 -14.37 5.45
CA LEU A 405 4.83 -13.44 4.32
C LEU A 405 4.57 -14.13 2.97
N GLU A 406 5.13 -15.33 2.77
CA GLU A 406 4.95 -16.13 1.54
C GLU A 406 3.52 -16.68 1.36
N HIS A 407 2.75 -16.76 2.45
CA HIS A 407 1.40 -17.34 2.49
C HIS A 407 0.31 -16.30 2.72
N ILE A 408 0.66 -15.00 2.74
CA ILE A 408 -0.35 -13.97 2.94
C ILE A 408 -1.24 -13.92 1.69
N PRO A 409 -2.58 -13.95 1.85
CA PRO A 409 -3.49 -13.77 0.74
C PRO A 409 -3.24 -12.43 0.06
N THR A 410 -3.38 -12.38 -1.27
CA THR A 410 -3.21 -11.15 -2.06
C THR A 410 -4.00 -9.97 -1.49
N ASP A 411 -5.20 -10.23 -0.99
CA ASP A 411 -6.03 -9.26 -0.29
C ASP A 411 -5.72 -9.26 1.22
N LEU A 412 -5.00 -8.23 1.67
CA LEU A 412 -4.67 -7.99 3.08
C LEU A 412 -5.91 -7.79 3.95
N SER A 413 -7.04 -7.37 3.38
CA SER A 413 -8.29 -7.18 4.11
C SER A 413 -8.91 -8.51 4.56
N THR A 414 -8.56 -9.62 3.90
CA THR A 414 -9.02 -10.97 4.26
C THR A 414 -8.21 -11.59 5.41
N HIS A 415 -7.09 -10.99 5.80
CA HIS A 415 -6.27 -11.52 6.88
C HIS A 415 -7.06 -11.49 8.22
N PRO A 416 -7.11 -12.59 8.99
CA PRO A 416 -8.09 -12.74 10.09
C PRO A 416 -7.89 -11.76 11.25
N ARG A 417 -6.67 -11.25 11.46
CA ARG A 417 -6.33 -10.43 12.64
C ARG A 417 -5.82 -9.03 12.31
N LEU A 418 -5.29 -8.82 11.11
CA LEU A 418 -4.56 -7.59 10.77
C LEU A 418 -5.51 -6.38 10.65
N PRO A 419 -6.61 -6.44 9.87
CA PRO A 419 -7.54 -5.32 9.78
C PRO A 419 -8.11 -4.95 11.15
N ALA A 420 -8.50 -5.94 11.96
CA ALA A 420 -9.03 -5.71 13.29
C ALA A 420 -8.02 -5.02 14.23
N ALA A 421 -6.75 -5.42 14.19
CA ALA A 421 -5.70 -4.80 15.00
C ALA A 421 -5.44 -3.35 14.57
N VAL A 422 -5.36 -3.09 13.25
CA VAL A 422 -5.15 -1.74 12.70
C VAL A 422 -6.34 -0.83 13.02
N VAL A 423 -7.58 -1.30 12.86
CA VAL A 423 -8.79 -0.54 13.22
C VAL A 423 -8.85 -0.25 14.71
N ALA A 424 -8.52 -1.23 15.56
CA ALA A 424 -8.50 -1.06 17.01
C ALA A 424 -7.45 -0.04 17.46
N PHE A 425 -6.24 -0.10 16.90
CA PHE A 425 -5.19 0.87 17.15
C PHE A 425 -5.58 2.26 16.65
N ASN A 426 -6.03 2.39 15.40
CA ASN A 426 -6.49 3.66 14.81
C ASN A 426 -7.61 4.31 15.66
N THR A 427 -8.59 3.52 16.11
CA THR A 427 -9.67 4.01 16.98
C THR A 427 -9.16 4.48 18.35
N ALA A 428 -8.26 3.70 18.98
CA ALA A 428 -7.65 4.08 20.25
C ALA A 428 -6.80 5.35 20.11
N TYR A 429 -6.05 5.45 19.01
CA TYR A 429 -5.23 6.61 18.68
C TYR A 429 -6.09 7.85 18.51
N LYS A 430 -7.16 7.79 17.71
CA LYS A 430 -8.11 8.92 17.55
C LYS A 430 -8.72 9.36 18.88
N ARG A 431 -9.08 8.43 19.76
CA ARG A 431 -9.64 8.74 21.09
C ARG A 431 -8.62 9.42 22.00
N ALA A 432 -7.39 8.92 22.03
CA ALA A 432 -6.31 9.54 22.79
C ALA A 432 -5.97 10.92 22.21
N ALA A 433 -5.79 11.04 20.89
CA ALA A 433 -5.46 12.29 20.22
C ALA A 433 -6.50 13.38 20.51
N ARG A 434 -7.80 13.06 20.48
CA ARG A 434 -8.86 14.01 20.87
C ARG A 434 -8.70 14.50 22.30
N LEU A 435 -8.44 13.60 23.25
CA LEU A 435 -8.24 14.00 24.65
C LEU A 435 -7.03 14.93 24.82
N TYR A 436 -5.91 14.59 24.18
CA TYR A 436 -4.65 15.32 24.29
C TYR A 436 -4.60 16.60 23.44
N MET A 437 -5.47 16.76 22.44
CA MET A 437 -5.53 17.95 21.58
C MET A 437 -6.74 18.86 21.83
N GLU A 438 -7.74 18.45 22.62
CA GLU A 438 -8.87 19.31 22.99
C GLU A 438 -8.41 20.42 23.95
N PRO A 439 -8.56 21.72 23.58
CA PRO A 439 -8.04 22.86 24.34
C PRO A 439 -8.54 22.94 25.78
N ASP A 440 -9.74 22.44 26.06
CA ASP A 440 -10.36 22.47 27.39
C ASP A 440 -9.82 21.38 28.33
N ASN A 441 -9.16 20.35 27.79
CA ASN A 441 -8.38 19.40 28.60
C ASN A 441 -6.95 19.94 28.87
N LEU A 442 -6.59 21.10 28.27
CA LEU A 442 -5.27 21.74 28.38
C LEU A 442 -5.20 22.84 29.46
N LEU A 443 -6.25 23.03 30.28
CA LEU A 443 -6.36 24.09 31.30
C LEU A 443 -6.55 23.56 32.72
#